data_AF-A0A7W6FS12-F1
#
_entry.id   AF-A0A7W6FS12-F1
#
_cell.length_a   1.000
_cell.length_b   1.000
_cell.length_c   1.000
_cell.angle_alpha   90.00
_cell.angle_beta   90.00
_cell.angle_gamma   90.00
#
_symmetry.space_group_name_H-M   'P 1'
#
loop_
_entity.id
_entity.type
_entity.pdbx_description
1 polymer ?
#
loop_
_entity_poly.entity_id
_entity_poly.type
_entity_poly.pdbx_seq_one_letter_code
_entity_poly.pdbx_strand_id
1 'polypeptide(L)'
;MYALNESLAFLLNRAGVAVASAFTQELKDCRLTLPMWRVLAALWGTGEQTLSGLSEVISVEVSTLSRQVSTLVERELVYRQQSGVNWRSVNISLTPAGRALVERILPSVTRHEAAALDGISPADVRRLKTLLNKIYTNLISLDQVHPLDTQDGDRNQITT
;
A
#
# COMPACT_ATOMS: atom_id res chain seq x y z
N MET A 1 29.10 -10.61 -11.61
CA MET A 1 29.21 -9.51 -10.63
C MET A 1 27.86 -8.81 -10.59
N TYR A 2 27.19 -8.75 -9.44
CA TYR A 2 25.86 -8.14 -9.32
C TYR A 2 25.99 -6.62 -9.42
N ALA A 3 25.58 -6.04 -10.54
CA ALA A 3 25.61 -4.60 -10.74
C ALA A 3 24.40 -3.99 -10.01
N LEU A 4 24.65 -3.26 -8.92
CA LEU A 4 23.60 -2.70 -8.06
C LEU A 4 22.66 -1.76 -8.84
N ASN A 5 23.17 -1.05 -9.84
CA ASN A 5 22.41 -0.18 -10.74
C ASN A 5 21.52 -0.95 -11.75
N GLU A 6 21.68 -2.26 -11.90
CA GLU A 6 20.85 -3.12 -12.74
C GLU A 6 19.93 -4.02 -11.90
N SER A 7 20.11 -4.02 -10.58
CA SER A 7 19.25 -4.76 -9.65
C SER A 7 17.83 -4.19 -9.66
N LEU A 8 16.87 -5.05 -10.00
CA LEU A 8 15.45 -4.71 -9.95
C LEU A 8 15.03 -4.19 -8.58
N ALA A 9 15.40 -4.90 -7.50
CA ALA A 9 15.04 -4.52 -6.14
C ALA A 9 15.62 -3.14 -5.75
N PHE A 10 16.87 -2.88 -6.13
CA PHE A 10 17.52 -1.60 -5.86
C PHE A 10 16.90 -0.46 -6.66
N LEU A 11 16.67 -0.65 -7.96
CA LEU A 11 16.04 0.35 -8.83
C LEU A 11 14.61 0.68 -8.38
N LEU A 12 13.81 -0.34 -8.05
CA LEU A 12 12.45 -0.17 -7.52
C LEU A 12 12.46 0.60 -6.20
N ASN A 13 13.33 0.24 -5.26
CA ASN A 13 13.42 0.93 -3.98
C ASN A 13 13.83 2.40 -4.16
N ARG A 14 14.90 2.65 -4.93
CA ARG A 14 15.42 4.02 -5.15
C ARG A 14 14.40 4.91 -5.84
N ALA A 15 13.76 4.43 -6.92
CA ALA A 15 12.73 5.17 -7.62
C ALA A 15 11.50 5.37 -6.73
N GLY A 16 11.05 4.33 -6.02
CA GLY A 16 9.90 4.39 -5.11
C GLY A 16 10.10 5.39 -3.97
N VAL A 17 11.29 5.42 -3.36
CA VAL A 17 11.63 6.41 -2.33
C VAL A 17 11.65 7.82 -2.90
N ALA A 18 12.24 8.02 -4.09
CA ALA A 18 12.29 9.34 -4.72
C ALA A 18 10.89 9.87 -5.05
N VAL A 19 10.04 9.06 -5.68
CA VAL A 19 8.65 9.42 -6.00
C VAL A 19 7.86 9.72 -4.73
N ALA A 20 8.00 8.88 -3.69
CA ALA A 20 7.27 9.07 -2.46
C ALA A 20 7.76 10.28 -1.64
N SER A 21 9.01 10.69 -1.81
CA SER A 21 9.60 11.84 -1.11
C SER A 21 9.36 13.17 -1.82
N ALA A 22 8.91 13.14 -3.08
CA ALA A 22 8.80 14.32 -3.92
C ALA A 22 7.83 15.38 -3.36
N PHE A 23 6.74 14.97 -2.70
CA PHE A 23 5.70 15.86 -2.14
C PHE A 23 5.63 15.82 -0.61
N THR A 24 6.73 15.43 0.05
CA THR A 24 6.75 15.28 1.52
C THR A 24 6.50 16.61 2.23
N GLN A 25 6.85 17.74 1.61
CA GLN A 25 6.62 19.05 2.20
C GLN A 25 5.12 19.38 2.29
N GLU A 26 4.35 19.14 1.24
CA GLU A 26 2.89 19.31 1.27
C GLU A 26 2.22 18.41 2.31
N LEU A 27 2.73 17.19 2.49
CA LEU A 27 2.26 16.31 3.56
C LEU A 27 2.53 16.92 4.94
N LYS A 28 3.73 17.46 5.18
CA LYS A 28 4.08 18.12 6.45
C LYS A 28 3.18 19.33 6.73
N ASP A 29 2.89 20.13 5.72
CA ASP A 29 2.00 21.30 5.85
C ASP A 29 0.56 20.86 6.23
N CYS A 30 0.17 19.66 5.78
CA CYS A 30 -1.08 18.99 6.17
C CYS A 30 -0.97 18.16 7.47
N ARG A 31 0.18 18.23 8.15
CA ARG A 31 0.55 17.40 9.31
C ARG A 31 0.46 15.89 9.05
N LEU A 32 0.51 15.44 7.81
CA LEU A 32 0.45 14.04 7.41
C LEU A 32 1.85 13.43 7.30
N THR A 33 1.94 12.14 7.60
CA THR A 33 3.07 11.31 7.20
C THR A 33 2.75 10.59 5.90
N LEU A 34 3.77 10.09 5.20
CA LEU A 34 3.57 9.30 3.97
C LEU A 34 2.71 8.03 4.19
N PRO A 35 2.89 7.24 5.27
CA PRO A 35 1.99 6.14 5.58
C PRO A 35 0.53 6.58 5.76
N MET A 36 0.28 7.69 6.46
CA MET A 36 -1.08 8.23 6.63
C MET A 36 -1.69 8.64 5.30
N TRP A 37 -0.89 9.30 4.44
CA TRP A 37 -1.32 9.65 3.09
C TRP A 37 -1.72 8.43 2.27
N ARG A 38 -0.94 7.33 2.32
CA ARG A 38 -1.27 6.09 1.59
C ARG A 38 -2.63 5.52 1.99
N VAL A 39 -2.99 5.58 3.27
CA VAL A 39 -4.33 5.16 3.73
C VAL A 39 -5.42 6.03 3.12
N LEU A 40 -5.26 7.36 3.18
CA LEU A 40 -6.26 8.30 2.65
C LEU A 40 -6.40 8.18 1.12
N ALA A 41 -5.28 8.06 0.41
CA ALA A 41 -5.27 7.89 -1.05
C ALA A 41 -5.91 6.57 -1.49
N ALA A 42 -5.65 5.47 -0.76
CA ALA A 42 -6.29 4.18 -1.03
C ALA A 42 -7.80 4.27 -0.86
N LEU A 43 -8.29 4.79 0.27
CA LEU A 43 -9.72 4.96 0.53
C LEU A 43 -10.40 5.91 -0.47
N TRP A 44 -9.70 6.94 -0.94
CA TRP A 44 -10.22 7.84 -1.96
C TRP A 44 -10.42 7.13 -3.31
N GLY A 45 -9.47 6.26 -3.70
CA GLY A 45 -9.49 5.57 -4.99
C GLY A 45 -10.34 4.29 -5.03
N THR A 46 -10.45 3.56 -3.91
CA THR A 46 -11.15 2.26 -3.86
C THR A 46 -12.42 2.27 -3.02
N GLY A 47 -12.76 3.41 -2.40
CA GLY A 47 -13.91 3.54 -1.51
C GLY A 47 -13.66 2.97 -0.12
N GLU A 48 -14.73 2.62 0.59
CA GLU A 48 -14.63 2.01 1.91
C GLU A 48 -13.98 0.62 1.86
N GLN A 49 -13.19 0.30 2.87
CA GLN A 49 -12.39 -0.93 2.90
C GLN A 49 -12.32 -1.50 4.30
N THR A 50 -12.20 -2.82 4.41
CA THR A 50 -11.83 -3.45 5.68
C THR A 50 -10.36 -3.15 6.00
N LEU A 51 -9.96 -3.31 7.27
CA LEU A 51 -8.55 -3.16 7.65
C LEU A 51 -7.63 -4.13 6.89
N SER A 52 -8.08 -5.38 6.68
CA SER A 52 -7.34 -6.37 5.89
C SER A 52 -7.27 -6.00 4.41
N GLY A 53 -8.37 -5.54 3.82
CA GLY A 53 -8.37 -5.08 2.42
C GLY A 53 -7.43 -3.89 2.20
N LEU A 54 -7.42 -2.92 3.12
CA LEU A 54 -6.45 -1.83 3.06
C LEU A 54 -5.00 -2.32 3.21
N SER A 55 -4.75 -3.26 4.13
CA SER A 55 -3.44 -3.86 4.38
C SER A 55 -2.84 -4.43 3.09
N GLU A 56 -3.66 -5.15 2.32
CA GLU A 56 -3.28 -5.68 1.01
C GLU A 56 -2.99 -4.55 0.00
N VAL A 57 -3.93 -3.60 -0.15
CA VAL A 57 -3.84 -2.49 -1.12
C VAL A 57 -2.58 -1.64 -0.93
N ILE A 58 -2.22 -1.31 0.30
CA ILE A 58 -1.04 -0.48 0.57
C ILE A 58 0.22 -1.27 0.93
N SER A 59 0.13 -2.61 0.95
CA SER A 59 1.22 -3.54 1.32
C SER A 59 1.85 -3.20 2.68
N VAL A 60 1.01 -3.05 3.72
CA VAL A 60 1.43 -2.74 5.09
C VAL A 60 0.74 -3.69 6.05
N GLU A 61 1.51 -4.34 6.92
CA GLU A 61 1.01 -5.20 8.00
C GLU A 61 -0.18 -4.61 8.76
N VAL A 62 -1.21 -5.44 8.98
CA VAL A 62 -2.48 -5.07 9.63
C VAL A 62 -2.26 -4.36 10.97
N SER A 63 -1.29 -4.82 11.77
CA SER A 63 -0.98 -4.21 13.08
C SER A 63 -0.45 -2.78 12.96
N THR A 64 0.39 -2.52 11.96
CA THR A 64 0.93 -1.19 11.66
C THR A 64 -0.16 -0.30 11.08
N LEU A 65 -0.95 -0.81 10.15
CA LEU A 65 -2.06 -0.10 9.56
C LEU A 65 -3.11 0.28 10.62
N SER A 66 -3.42 -0.60 11.57
CA SER A 66 -4.35 -0.33 12.67
C SER A 66 -3.95 0.94 13.44
N ARG A 67 -2.66 1.09 13.77
CA ARG A 67 -2.13 2.29 14.44
C ARG A 67 -2.28 3.55 13.59
N GLN A 68 -1.99 3.46 12.29
CA GLN A 68 -2.17 4.58 11.35
C GLN A 68 -3.63 5.00 11.24
N VAL A 69 -4.55 4.04 11.14
CA VAL A 69 -5.99 4.28 11.08
C VAL A 69 -6.48 4.92 12.38
N SER A 70 -6.06 4.43 13.55
CA SER A 70 -6.43 5.06 14.83
C SER A 70 -6.00 6.53 14.89
N THR A 71 -4.78 6.84 14.45
CA THR A 71 -4.29 8.23 14.36
C THR A 71 -5.13 9.08 13.40
N LEU A 72 -5.58 8.51 12.28
CA LEU A 72 -6.45 9.21 11.32
C LEU A 72 -7.88 9.41 11.84
N VAL A 73 -8.38 8.50 12.68
CA VAL A 73 -9.67 8.63 13.37
C VAL A 73 -9.61 9.74 14.41
N GLU A 74 -8.56 9.77 15.23
CA GLU A 74 -8.32 10.84 16.22
C GLU A 74 -8.23 12.23 15.57
N ARG A 75 -7.84 12.27 14.29
CA ARG A 75 -7.77 13.48 13.48
C ARG A 75 -9.03 13.76 12.66
N GLU A 76 -10.07 12.96 12.82
CA GLU A 76 -11.36 13.10 12.14
C GLU A 76 -11.24 13.04 10.60
N LEU A 77 -10.21 12.37 10.07
CA LEU A 77 -10.00 12.22 8.62
C LEU A 77 -10.61 10.92 8.08
N VAL A 78 -10.73 9.91 8.94
CA VAL A 78 -11.42 8.65 8.63
C VAL A 78 -12.34 8.29 9.78
N TYR A 79 -13.30 7.42 9.52
CA TYR A 79 -14.13 6.82 10.55
C TYR A 79 -14.24 5.32 10.34
N ARG A 80 -14.61 4.62 11.42
CA ARG A 80 -14.87 3.18 11.44
C ARG A 80 -16.38 2.95 11.51
N GLN A 81 -16.90 2.09 10.65
CA GLN A 81 -18.30 1.70 10.64
C GLN A 81 -18.41 0.18 10.65
N GLN A 82 -19.34 -0.36 11.45
CA GLN A 82 -19.66 -1.78 11.37
C GLN A 82 -20.21 -2.09 9.98
N SER A 83 -19.67 -3.13 9.36
CA SER A 83 -20.18 -3.60 8.08
C SER A 83 -21.60 -4.14 8.25
N GLY A 84 -22.53 -3.64 7.44
CA GLY A 84 -23.90 -4.15 7.42
C GLY A 84 -24.02 -5.57 6.86
N VAL A 85 -22.97 -6.07 6.18
CA VAL A 85 -22.92 -7.40 5.55
C VAL A 85 -22.36 -8.45 6.51
N ASN A 86 -21.41 -8.06 7.36
CA ASN A 86 -20.81 -8.92 8.36
C ASN A 86 -20.51 -8.12 9.62
N TRP A 87 -21.30 -8.34 10.67
CA TRP A 87 -21.21 -7.66 11.96
C TRP A 87 -19.86 -7.82 12.67
N ARG A 88 -19.03 -8.79 12.24
CA ARG A 88 -17.66 -8.97 12.74
C ARG A 88 -16.62 -8.12 12.00
N SER A 89 -16.97 -7.50 10.87
CA SER A 89 -16.06 -6.70 10.05
C SER A 89 -16.32 -5.21 10.21
N VAL A 90 -15.24 -4.44 10.32
CA VAL A 90 -15.27 -2.98 10.44
C VAL A 90 -14.71 -2.39 9.15
N ASN A 91 -15.51 -1.57 8.49
CA ASN A 91 -15.10 -0.79 7.33
C ASN A 91 -14.52 0.54 7.79
N ILE A 92 -13.54 1.01 7.03
CA ILE A 92 -12.86 2.29 7.21
C ILE A 92 -13.24 3.14 6.00
N SER A 93 -13.64 4.38 6.26
CA SER A 93 -14.13 5.31 5.25
C SER A 93 -13.60 6.71 5.50
N LEU A 94 -13.43 7.51 4.44
CA LEU A 94 -13.07 8.92 4.55
C LEU A 94 -14.23 9.72 5.16
N THR A 95 -13.93 10.60 6.10
CA THR A 95 -14.86 11.68 6.46
C THR A 95 -14.91 12.73 5.34
N PRO A 96 -15.88 13.67 5.37
CA PRO A 96 -15.85 14.83 4.46
C PRO A 96 -14.55 15.62 4.57
N ALA A 97 -14.01 15.80 5.79
CA ALA A 97 -12.73 16.46 6.03
C ALA A 97 -11.55 15.67 5.42
N GLY A 98 -11.56 14.34 5.56
CA GLY A 98 -10.57 13.46 4.93
C GLY A 98 -10.60 13.54 3.41
N ARG A 99 -11.79 13.54 2.80
CA ARG A 99 -11.97 13.69 1.36
C ARG A 99 -11.45 15.04 0.86
N ALA A 100 -11.84 16.14 1.50
CA ALA A 100 -11.37 17.48 1.15
C ALA A 100 -9.84 17.60 1.29
N LEU A 101 -9.25 16.96 2.31
CA LEU A 101 -7.80 16.93 2.48
C LEU A 101 -7.10 16.21 1.33
N VAL A 102 -7.64 15.07 0.88
CA VAL A 102 -7.09 14.35 -0.28
C VAL A 102 -7.16 15.19 -1.53
N GLU A 103 -8.32 15.80 -1.80
CA GLU A 103 -8.54 16.68 -2.96
C GLU A 103 -7.57 17.87 -2.98
N ARG A 104 -7.21 18.41 -1.82
CA ARG A 104 -6.20 19.47 -1.69
C ARG A 104 -4.78 19.01 -2.04
N ILE A 105 -4.44 17.75 -1.76
CA ILE A 105 -3.08 17.21 -1.95
C ILE A 105 -2.89 16.65 -3.37
N LEU A 106 -3.96 16.12 -3.99
CA LEU A 106 -3.93 15.48 -5.30
C LEU A 106 -3.19 16.30 -6.39
N PRO A 107 -3.41 17.63 -6.55
CA PRO A 107 -2.70 18.40 -7.56
C PRO A 107 -1.18 18.36 -7.40
N SER A 108 -0.67 18.35 -6.17
CA SER A 108 0.76 18.21 -5.92
C SER A 108 1.24 16.81 -6.28
N VAL A 109 0.49 15.77 -5.93
CA VAL A 109 0.83 14.38 -6.28
C VAL A 109 0.89 14.20 -7.80
N THR A 110 -0.09 14.72 -8.54
CA THR A 110 -0.11 14.68 -10.00
C THR A 110 1.08 15.44 -10.62
N ARG A 111 1.44 16.61 -10.07
CA ARG A 111 2.60 17.39 -10.54
C ARG A 111 3.90 16.61 -10.36
N HIS A 112 4.09 15.96 -9.21
CA HIS A 112 5.29 15.18 -8.93
C HIS A 112 5.33 13.87 -9.72
N GLU A 113 4.18 13.22 -9.95
CA GLU A 113 4.10 12.06 -10.86
C GLU A 113 4.48 12.48 -12.29
N ALA A 114 3.97 13.61 -12.77
CA ALA A 114 4.34 14.12 -14.09
C ALA A 114 5.84 14.40 -14.21
N ALA A 115 6.46 15.02 -13.20
CA ALA A 115 7.90 15.25 -13.18
C ALA A 115 8.71 13.94 -13.15
N ALA A 116 8.23 12.92 -12.43
CA ALA A 116 8.88 11.61 -12.39
C ALA A 116 8.81 10.84 -13.72
N LEU A 117 7.84 11.20 -14.58
CA LEU A 117 7.62 10.58 -15.88
C LEU A 117 8.06 11.47 -17.05
N ASP A 118 8.70 12.61 -16.77
CA ASP A 118 9.18 13.54 -17.80
C ASP A 118 10.14 12.84 -18.77
N GLY A 119 9.96 13.10 -20.07
CA GLY A 119 10.71 12.44 -21.14
C GLY A 119 10.34 10.99 -21.44
N ILE A 120 9.35 10.40 -20.75
CA ILE A 120 8.87 9.02 -21.02
C ILE A 120 7.61 9.08 -21.90
N SER A 121 7.58 8.28 -22.98
CA SER A 121 6.43 8.24 -23.86
C SER A 121 5.17 7.72 -23.14
N PRO A 122 3.95 8.16 -23.50
CA PRO A 122 2.72 7.63 -22.90
C PRO A 122 2.57 6.11 -23.05
N ALA A 123 3.13 5.53 -24.12
CA ALA A 123 3.13 4.09 -24.33
C ALA A 123 4.06 3.36 -23.34
N ASP A 124 5.25 3.90 -23.11
CA ASP A 124 6.21 3.34 -22.14
C ASP A 124 5.72 3.52 -20.70
N VAL A 125 5.06 4.63 -20.37
CA VAL A 125 4.41 4.81 -19.06
C VAL A 125 3.34 3.72 -18.83
N ARG A 126 2.49 3.45 -19.82
CA ARG A 126 1.50 2.36 -19.71
C ARG A 126 2.19 1.01 -19.53
N ARG A 127 3.23 0.74 -20.33
CA ARG A 127 4.01 -0.49 -20.25
C ARG A 127 4.67 -0.67 -18.88
N LEU A 128 5.27 0.38 -18.34
CA LEU A 128 5.86 0.41 -17.01
C LEU A 128 4.82 0.05 -15.95
N LYS A 129 3.66 0.72 -15.95
CA LYS A 129 2.57 0.43 -14.99
C LYS A 129 2.10 -1.03 -15.09
N THR A 130 1.95 -1.56 -16.30
CA THR A 130 1.60 -2.98 -16.52
C THR A 130 2.67 -3.93 -15.97
N LEU A 131 3.95 -3.66 -16.21
CA LEU A 131 5.05 -4.49 -15.73
C LEU A 131 5.18 -4.45 -14.20
N LEU A 132 5.04 -3.28 -13.58
CA LEU A 132 5.05 -3.14 -12.11
C LEU A 132 3.92 -3.94 -11.47
N ASN A 133 2.70 -3.85 -12.00
CA ASN A 133 1.57 -4.66 -11.51
C ASN A 133 1.83 -6.16 -11.70
N LYS A 134 2.39 -6.57 -12.85
CA LYS A 134 2.73 -7.98 -13.09
C LYS A 134 3.80 -8.50 -12.12
N ILE A 135 4.83 -7.70 -11.84
CA ILE A 135 5.85 -8.04 -10.83
C ILE A 135 5.19 -8.24 -9.46
N TYR A 136 4.31 -7.32 -9.05
CA TYR A 136 3.58 -7.43 -7.79
C TYR A 136 2.71 -8.70 -7.72
N THR A 137 1.92 -8.99 -8.75
CA THR A 137 1.09 -10.21 -8.82
C THR A 137 1.92 -11.49 -8.78
N ASN A 138 3.07 -11.51 -9.46
CA ASN A 138 3.98 -12.66 -9.43
C ASN A 138 4.49 -12.92 -8.00
N LEU A 139 4.84 -11.87 -7.25
CA LEU A 139 5.40 -12.00 -5.91
C LEU A 139 4.34 -12.40 -4.87
N ILE A 140 3.14 -11.83 -4.91
CA ILE A 140 2.05 -12.26 -4.02
C ILE A 140 1.65 -13.71 -4.28
N SER A 141 1.60 -14.11 -5.55
CA SER A 141 1.28 -15.50 -5.90
C SER A 141 2.33 -16.49 -5.36
N LEU A 142 3.60 -16.08 -5.20
CA LEU A 142 4.64 -16.92 -4.61
C LEU A 142 4.45 -17.10 -3.09
N ASP A 143 4.12 -16.03 -2.37
CA ASP A 143 3.88 -16.08 -0.92
C ASP A 143 2.65 -16.95 -0.57
N GLN A 144 1.69 -17.06 -1.48
CA GLN A 144 0.50 -17.92 -1.33
C GLN A 144 0.75 -19.40 -1.65
N VAL A 145 1.90 -19.75 -2.28
CA VAL A 145 2.23 -21.13 -2.72
C VAL A 145 3.26 -21.78 -1.77
N HIS A 146 3.33 -21.36 -0.50
CA HIS A 146 4.13 -22.05 0.52
C HIS A 146 3.27 -22.85 1.51
N PRO A 147 2.83 -24.08 1.16
CA PRO A 147 2.52 -25.08 2.15
C PRO A 147 3.83 -25.59 2.75
N LEU A 148 3.92 -25.57 4.08
CA LEU A 148 4.74 -26.55 4.80
C LEU A 148 4.12 -27.94 4.59
N ASP A 149 4.21 -28.47 3.37
CA ASP A 149 4.09 -29.89 3.11
C ASP A 149 5.43 -30.55 3.45
N THR A 150 5.68 -30.64 4.76
CA THR A 150 6.45 -31.72 5.37
C THR A 150 5.66 -32.15 6.60
N GLN A 151 4.60 -32.94 6.38
CA GLN A 151 4.04 -33.78 7.42
C GLN A 151 4.96 -34.97 7.70
N ASP A 152 4.86 -35.42 8.95
CA ASP A 152 5.33 -36.66 9.56
C ASP A 152 6.85 -36.78 9.83
N GLY A 153 7.31 -36.72 11.08
CA GLY A 153 6.60 -37.13 12.29
C GLY A 153 6.43 -38.65 12.37
N ASP A 154 7.40 -39.42 11.86
CA ASP A 154 7.52 -40.84 12.18
C ASP A 154 8.92 -41.16 12.74
N ARG A 155 9.11 -40.81 14.00
CA ARG A 155 10.17 -41.35 14.88
C ARG A 155 9.61 -41.49 16.29
N ASN A 156 8.60 -42.34 16.47
CA ASN A 156 8.45 -43.08 17.72
C ASN A 156 7.54 -44.31 17.58
N GLN A 157 8.11 -45.44 17.14
CA GLN A 157 7.66 -46.77 17.58
C GLN A 157 8.90 -47.64 17.88
N ILE A 158 9.29 -47.63 19.14
CA ILE A 158 9.90 -48.78 19.81
C ILE A 158 8.73 -49.64 20.27
N THR A 159 8.65 -50.93 19.93
CA THR A 159 8.34 -52.05 20.85
C THR A 159 8.44 -53.39 20.10
N THR A 160 9.21 -54.31 20.70
CA THR A 160 9.45 -55.75 20.43
C THR A 160 10.59 -56.10 19.48
#